data_AF-A0A089HRP3-F1
#
_entry.id   AF-A0A089HRP3-F1
#
_cell.length_a   1.000
_cell.length_b   1.000
_cell.length_c   1.000
_cell.angle_alpha   90.00
_cell.angle_beta   90.00
_cell.angle_gamma   90.00
#
_symmetry.space_group_name_H-M   'P 1'
#
loop_
_entity.id
_entity.type
_entity.pdbx_description
1 polymer ?
#
loop_
_entity_poly.entity_id
_entity_poly.type
_entity_poly.pdbx_seq_one_letter_code
_entity_poly.pdbx_strand_id
1 'polypeptide(L)'
;MNIKKFVKQATAVTFTTALLAGGGTSVFAQGKDSVVYKEDYGISHITRFDMLKIPEQQQSEQFKVPQFDASTIKNISTAKGYDQYGNLIDLDVWDSWPLQNADGTVANYNGYEIVFALAGDPARGWDTFIHMLYKKVGDNSFDAWKSAGRVFKDTDKNVPNDPILNLQGEEWSGSATLTSDGEVRLFYTNRHGWDPAHGFFGKQTLTTAQLNLSEPDANTLKVDGVEDYKSVFDGDGKIYQNVNQSFGGGDYSDNHTLRDPHYVEDNGRKYLVFEANTGTEVGYQGDDSFFNKVYYGGSNKFFENEKDKLLVSPKKSLASLANGALGIIELNDDYTLKTVMKPLIASNLVTDEIERANVFQKNGKWYLFTDSRGSKMTIDGIGAKDVYMLGYISDSLTGPYKPLNDSGLVLQMDLDPRDVTWSYSHFAIPQADSNNVVITSYMTNRGLYPEHRSTFAPSFVVNIKGDKTSVVKDSILEQGQLTIK
;
A
#
# COMPACT_ATOMS: atom_id res chain seq x y z
N MET A 1 -66.17 51.06 -4.02
CA MET A 1 -66.75 49.74 -4.39
C MET A 1 -65.81 49.10 -5.43
N ASN A 2 -65.19 47.96 -5.09
CA ASN A 2 -64.52 46.92 -5.92
C ASN A 2 -63.51 47.31 -7.03
N ILE A 3 -62.19 47.06 -6.90
CA ILE A 3 -61.36 45.81 -6.91
C ILE A 3 -61.22 45.13 -8.30
N LYS A 4 -59.96 45.01 -8.77
CA LYS A 4 -59.22 43.85 -9.37
C LYS A 4 -58.11 44.40 -10.32
N LYS A 5 -56.90 43.88 -10.49
CA LYS A 5 -56.15 42.71 -9.95
C LYS A 5 -54.66 42.84 -10.32
N PHE A 6 -53.80 42.50 -9.35
CA PHE A 6 -52.50 41.80 -9.39
C PHE A 6 -51.37 42.04 -10.42
N VAL A 7 -50.18 42.17 -9.82
CA VAL A 7 -48.82 42.34 -10.34
C VAL A 7 -48.16 41.00 -10.67
N LYS A 8 -47.31 40.98 -11.70
CA LYS A 8 -46.11 40.12 -11.82
C LYS A 8 -44.94 41.02 -12.20
N GLN A 9 -43.86 40.98 -11.40
CA GLN A 9 -42.58 41.61 -11.71
C GLN A 9 -41.53 40.52 -11.86
N ALA A 10 -40.75 40.63 -12.94
CA ALA A 10 -39.48 39.98 -13.16
C ALA A 10 -38.54 41.06 -13.68
N THR A 11 -37.35 41.22 -13.09
CA THR A 11 -36.24 41.85 -13.80
C THR A 11 -34.90 41.36 -13.27
N ALA A 12 -34.05 40.98 -14.22
CA ALA A 12 -32.66 40.62 -14.06
C ALA A 12 -31.75 41.82 -14.38
N VAL A 13 -30.68 41.95 -13.59
CA VAL A 13 -29.27 42.27 -13.95
C VAL A 13 -28.93 43.59 -14.65
N THR A 14 -28.01 44.36 -14.05
CA THR A 14 -26.84 44.90 -14.78
C THR A 14 -25.65 45.17 -13.83
N PHE A 15 -24.45 44.82 -14.32
CA PHE A 15 -23.11 45.00 -13.75
C PHE A 15 -22.63 46.47 -13.89
N THR A 16 -21.79 46.93 -12.95
CA THR A 16 -20.88 48.07 -13.21
C THR A 16 -19.55 47.92 -12.47
N THR A 17 -18.46 48.07 -13.23
CA THR A 17 -17.05 48.07 -12.83
C THR A 17 -16.64 49.42 -12.26
N ALA A 18 -15.76 49.44 -11.25
CA ALA A 18 -15.02 50.65 -10.86
C ALA A 18 -13.57 50.30 -10.45
N LEU A 19 -12.60 50.88 -11.16
CA LEU A 19 -11.20 50.94 -10.75
C LEU A 19 -11.00 52.12 -9.78
N LEU A 20 -10.32 51.87 -8.66
CA LEU A 20 -9.64 52.90 -7.87
C LEU A 20 -8.27 52.38 -7.45
N ALA A 21 -7.22 53.05 -7.93
CA ALA A 21 -5.86 52.92 -7.43
C ALA A 21 -5.64 53.98 -6.34
N GLY A 22 -5.14 53.58 -5.19
CA GLY A 22 -4.76 54.47 -4.08
C GLY A 22 -4.16 53.64 -2.96
N GLY A 23 -2.90 53.92 -2.62
CA GLY A 23 -2.05 53.09 -1.76
C GLY A 23 -2.67 52.71 -0.42
N GLY A 24 -2.60 51.41 -0.12
CA GLY A 24 -2.86 50.83 1.18
C GLY A 24 -1.74 49.84 1.48
N THR A 25 -1.03 50.10 2.57
CA THR A 25 -0.04 49.21 3.17
C THR A 25 -0.51 47.77 3.16
N SER A 26 0.36 46.87 2.71
CA SER A 26 0.23 45.43 2.86
C SER A 26 -0.12 45.11 4.30
N VAL A 27 -1.39 44.76 4.55
CA VAL A 27 -1.78 44.12 5.79
C VAL A 27 -1.20 42.72 5.68
N PHE A 28 0.01 42.55 6.21
CA PHE A 28 0.50 41.23 6.58
C PHE A 28 -0.61 40.56 7.38
N ALA A 29 -1.16 39.47 6.86
CA ALA A 29 -2.02 38.59 7.63
C ALA A 29 -1.22 38.20 8.88
N GLN A 30 -1.61 38.75 10.04
CA GLN A 30 -1.14 38.28 11.32
C GLN A 30 -1.44 36.79 11.38
N GLY A 31 -0.38 35.99 11.53
CA GLY A 31 -0.49 34.55 11.69
C GLY A 31 -1.50 34.26 12.80
N LYS A 32 -2.50 33.42 12.50
CA LYS A 32 -3.20 32.73 13.57
C LYS A 32 -2.13 31.86 14.23
N ASP A 33 -1.80 32.15 15.48
CA ASP A 33 -1.03 31.22 16.29
C ASP A 33 -1.84 29.90 16.33
N SER A 34 -1.42 28.88 15.60
CA SER A 34 -2.08 27.57 15.63
C SER A 34 -2.00 27.04 17.06
N VAL A 35 -3.17 26.78 17.64
CA VAL A 35 -3.30 26.35 19.03
C VAL A 35 -2.83 24.90 19.13
N VAL A 36 -1.88 24.62 20.03
CA VAL A 36 -1.46 23.24 20.33
C VAL A 36 -2.64 22.42 20.83
N TYR A 37 -2.84 21.23 20.28
CA TYR A 37 -3.96 20.34 20.61
C TYR A 37 -3.50 18.87 20.74
N LYS A 38 -4.42 18.01 21.15
CA LYS A 38 -4.22 16.56 21.27
C LYS A 38 -5.50 15.87 20.83
N GLU A 39 -5.47 15.31 19.62
CA GLU A 39 -6.60 14.57 19.04
C GLU A 39 -6.06 13.30 18.37
N ASP A 40 -6.55 12.14 18.78
CA ASP A 40 -6.14 10.85 18.22
C ASP A 40 -7.11 10.34 17.16
N TYR A 41 -8.26 11.02 16.98
CA TYR A 41 -9.33 10.69 16.05
C TYR A 41 -9.93 9.29 16.28
N GLY A 42 -9.62 8.65 17.41
CA GLY A 42 -9.97 7.26 17.71
C GLY A 42 -9.21 6.22 16.89
N ILE A 43 -7.99 6.55 16.41
CA ILE A 43 -7.12 5.64 15.64
C ILE A 43 -5.71 5.56 16.26
N SER A 44 -4.91 4.56 15.88
CA SER A 44 -3.49 4.50 16.27
C SER A 44 -2.63 5.43 15.41
N HIS A 45 -1.41 5.74 15.89
CA HIS A 45 -0.47 6.63 15.18
C HIS A 45 0.96 6.07 15.21
N ILE A 46 1.65 6.13 14.07
CA ILE A 46 3.11 5.98 13.99
C ILE A 46 3.71 7.28 14.53
N THR A 47 4.17 7.28 15.78
CA THR A 47 4.62 8.51 16.42
C THR A 47 6.07 8.83 16.05
N ARG A 48 6.41 10.12 15.97
CA ARG A 48 7.80 10.56 15.79
C ARG A 48 8.72 10.06 16.91
N PHE A 49 8.22 9.97 18.14
CA PHE A 49 8.97 9.44 19.29
C PHE A 49 9.38 7.98 19.08
N ASP A 50 8.47 7.15 18.57
CA ASP A 50 8.77 5.74 18.30
C ASP A 50 9.75 5.59 17.14
N MET A 51 9.54 6.35 16.05
CA MET A 51 10.43 6.32 14.88
C MET A 51 11.85 6.80 15.19
N LEU A 52 12.03 7.76 16.10
CA LEU A 52 13.37 8.23 16.51
C LEU A 52 14.16 7.20 17.33
N LYS A 53 13.55 6.08 17.75
CA LYS A 53 14.27 4.94 18.36
C LYS A 53 14.91 4.04 17.30
N ILE A 54 14.36 4.02 16.09
CA ILE A 54 14.73 3.09 15.02
C ILE A 54 16.21 3.19 14.62
N PRO A 55 16.84 4.37 14.45
CA PRO A 55 18.24 4.46 14.02
C PRO A 55 19.24 3.70 14.91
N GLU A 56 19.00 3.69 16.22
CA GLU A 56 19.81 2.91 17.18
C GLU A 56 19.38 1.44 17.19
N GLN A 57 18.06 1.19 17.21
CA GLN A 57 17.52 -0.16 17.31
C GLN A 57 17.85 -1.02 16.07
N GLN A 58 17.86 -0.43 14.89
CA GLN A 58 18.10 -1.12 13.61
C GLN A 58 19.53 -1.66 13.47
N GLN A 59 20.46 -1.28 14.36
CA GLN A 59 21.81 -1.84 14.38
C GLN A 59 21.84 -3.29 14.88
N SER A 60 20.76 -3.77 15.49
CA SER A 60 20.64 -5.15 15.95
C SER A 60 20.29 -6.10 14.80
N GLU A 61 21.08 -7.16 14.65
CA GLU A 61 20.86 -8.26 13.67
C GLU A 61 19.44 -8.84 13.69
N GLN A 62 18.77 -8.80 14.84
CA GLN A 62 17.39 -9.28 14.98
C GLN A 62 16.37 -8.59 14.03
N PHE A 63 16.71 -7.41 13.50
CA PHE A 63 15.86 -6.65 12.59
C PHE A 63 16.44 -6.53 11.18
N LYS A 64 17.62 -7.09 10.90
CA LYS A 64 18.27 -6.95 9.60
C LYS A 64 17.72 -7.97 8.61
N VAL A 65 17.32 -7.51 7.43
CA VAL A 65 17.13 -8.42 6.29
C VAL A 65 18.46 -9.16 6.05
N PRO A 66 18.46 -10.51 5.96
CA PRO A 66 19.70 -11.27 5.89
C PRO A 66 20.47 -10.96 4.60
N GLN A 67 21.80 -11.10 4.67
CA GLN A 67 22.63 -10.99 3.48
C GLN A 67 22.39 -12.20 2.56
N PHE A 68 22.07 -11.94 1.29
CA PHE A 68 21.86 -12.97 0.29
C PHE A 68 23.13 -13.19 -0.56
N ASP A 69 23.29 -14.41 -1.07
CA ASP A 69 24.37 -14.75 -2.01
C ASP A 69 23.94 -14.41 -3.44
N ALA A 70 24.48 -13.30 -3.97
CA ALA A 70 24.19 -12.82 -5.33
C ALA A 70 24.43 -13.88 -6.42
N SER A 71 25.35 -14.83 -6.21
CA SER A 71 25.65 -15.87 -7.20
C SER A 71 24.56 -16.94 -7.32
N THR A 72 23.66 -17.01 -6.34
CA THR A 72 22.52 -17.94 -6.33
C THR A 72 21.27 -17.36 -6.98
N ILE A 73 21.26 -16.05 -7.24
CA ILE A 73 20.07 -15.32 -7.68
C ILE A 73 19.80 -15.54 -9.16
N LYS A 74 18.58 -16.01 -9.46
CA LYS A 74 18.11 -16.30 -10.82
C LYS A 74 16.87 -15.49 -11.18
N ASN A 75 16.73 -15.19 -12.48
CA ASN A 75 15.51 -14.64 -13.05
C ASN A 75 14.44 -15.74 -13.19
N ILE A 76 13.14 -15.39 -13.07
CA ILE A 76 12.05 -16.34 -13.27
C ILE A 76 11.97 -16.67 -14.77
N SER A 77 12.44 -17.86 -15.14
CA SER A 77 12.60 -18.23 -16.56
C SER A 77 11.29 -18.21 -17.37
N THR A 78 10.14 -18.41 -16.70
CA THR A 78 8.81 -18.38 -17.31
C THR A 78 8.17 -16.99 -17.34
N ALA A 79 8.78 -15.97 -16.71
CA ALA A 79 8.27 -14.60 -16.71
C ALA A 79 8.61 -13.91 -18.04
N LYS A 80 7.91 -14.32 -19.10
CA LYS A 80 8.06 -13.80 -20.46
C LYS A 80 6.85 -12.98 -20.85
N GLY A 81 7.08 -11.92 -21.63
CA GLY A 81 6.04 -11.09 -22.21
C GLY A 81 6.49 -10.50 -23.54
N TYR A 82 5.78 -9.49 -24.03
CA TYR A 82 6.10 -8.84 -25.30
C TYR A 82 6.32 -7.34 -25.11
N ASP A 83 7.36 -6.81 -25.73
CA ASP A 83 7.58 -5.37 -25.78
C ASP A 83 6.55 -4.67 -26.70
N GLN A 84 6.63 -3.34 -26.79
CA GLN A 84 5.76 -2.54 -27.66
C GLN A 84 5.88 -2.85 -29.16
N TYR A 85 6.94 -3.56 -29.59
CA TYR A 85 7.20 -3.96 -30.97
C TYR A 85 6.80 -5.42 -31.23
N GLY A 86 6.30 -6.13 -30.22
CA GLY A 86 5.93 -7.54 -30.32
C GLY A 86 7.09 -8.52 -30.21
N ASN A 87 8.26 -8.08 -29.72
CA ASN A 87 9.39 -8.98 -29.45
C ASN A 87 9.19 -9.67 -28.10
N LEU A 88 9.51 -10.97 -28.03
CA LEU A 88 9.50 -11.71 -26.77
C LEU A 88 10.63 -11.22 -25.87
N ILE A 89 10.30 -10.86 -24.63
CA ILE A 89 11.25 -10.33 -23.63
C ILE A 89 11.11 -11.03 -22.29
N ASP A 90 12.16 -10.96 -21.48
CA ASP A 90 12.12 -11.24 -20.04
C ASP A 90 11.52 -10.04 -19.31
N LEU A 91 10.52 -10.30 -18.47
CA LEU A 91 9.87 -9.29 -17.66
C LEU A 91 10.62 -9.08 -16.34
N ASP A 92 10.57 -7.87 -15.82
CA ASP A 92 10.76 -7.64 -14.40
C ASP A 92 9.52 -8.14 -13.65
N VAL A 93 9.71 -8.80 -12.51
CA VAL A 93 8.65 -9.26 -11.60
C VAL A 93 8.94 -8.74 -10.20
N TRP A 94 8.03 -7.95 -9.62
CA TRP A 94 8.26 -7.28 -8.33
C TRP A 94 7.22 -7.64 -7.26
N ASP A 95 6.42 -6.68 -6.81
CA ASP A 95 5.43 -6.86 -5.76
C ASP A 95 4.58 -8.09 -6.04
N SER A 96 4.54 -9.00 -5.08
CA SER A 96 3.85 -10.27 -5.22
C SER A 96 3.14 -10.67 -3.93
N TRP A 97 2.04 -11.40 -4.10
CA TRP A 97 1.20 -11.89 -3.03
C TRP A 97 0.67 -13.30 -3.37
N PRO A 98 0.69 -14.23 -2.42
CA PRO A 98 0.12 -15.55 -2.63
C PRO A 98 -1.42 -15.50 -2.68
N LEU A 99 -2.03 -16.52 -3.28
CA LEU A 99 -3.41 -16.87 -2.97
C LEU A 99 -3.47 -17.37 -1.53
N GLN A 100 -4.32 -16.75 -0.71
CA GLN A 100 -4.40 -17.03 0.73
C GLN A 100 -5.77 -17.54 1.15
N ASN A 101 -5.82 -18.36 2.20
CA ASN A 101 -7.05 -18.61 2.94
C ASN A 101 -7.46 -17.33 3.70
N ALA A 102 -8.68 -17.29 4.23
CA ALA A 102 -9.19 -16.12 4.96
C ALA A 102 -8.37 -15.73 6.21
N ASP A 103 -7.58 -16.66 6.76
CA ASP A 103 -6.67 -16.43 7.91
C ASP A 103 -5.26 -15.95 7.50
N GLY A 104 -5.01 -15.78 6.20
CA GLY A 104 -3.74 -15.35 5.63
C GLY A 104 -2.76 -16.49 5.32
N THR A 105 -3.04 -17.74 5.68
CA THR A 105 -2.16 -18.87 5.29
C THR A 105 -2.21 -19.10 3.78
N VAL A 106 -1.15 -19.64 3.17
CA VAL A 106 -1.12 -19.95 1.74
C VAL A 106 -2.20 -20.97 1.41
N ALA A 107 -3.01 -20.68 0.39
CA ALA A 107 -4.07 -21.57 -0.06
C ALA A 107 -3.51 -22.68 -0.96
N ASN A 108 -4.15 -23.85 -0.85
CA ASN A 108 -3.94 -24.96 -1.79
C ASN A 108 -5.09 -24.96 -2.80
N TYR A 109 -4.81 -24.54 -4.03
CA TYR A 109 -5.77 -24.59 -5.13
C TYR A 109 -5.51 -25.83 -5.98
N ASN A 110 -6.30 -26.90 -5.79
CA ASN A 110 -6.20 -28.13 -6.58
C ASN A 110 -4.77 -28.73 -6.66
N GLY A 111 -4.00 -28.67 -5.58
CA GLY A 111 -2.62 -29.16 -5.51
C GLY A 111 -1.56 -28.14 -5.96
N TYR A 112 -1.95 -26.87 -6.16
CA TYR A 112 -1.05 -25.78 -6.52
C TYR A 112 -0.99 -24.69 -5.45
N GLU A 113 0.19 -24.11 -5.29
CA GLU A 113 0.37 -22.79 -4.69
C GLU A 113 0.37 -21.76 -5.82
N ILE A 114 -0.39 -20.68 -5.65
CA ILE A 114 -0.54 -19.61 -6.64
C ILE A 114 0.02 -18.31 -6.06
N VAL A 115 0.74 -17.55 -6.88
CA VAL A 115 1.23 -16.20 -6.60
C VAL A 115 0.78 -15.26 -7.70
N PHE A 116 0.30 -14.10 -7.30
CA PHE A 116 0.10 -12.98 -8.21
C PHE A 116 1.29 -12.03 -8.05
N ALA A 117 1.77 -11.48 -9.16
CA ALA A 117 2.87 -10.54 -9.14
C ALA A 117 2.66 -9.45 -10.18
N LEU A 118 3.13 -8.25 -9.86
CA LEU A 118 3.32 -7.21 -10.85
C LEU A 118 4.48 -7.58 -11.74
N ALA A 119 4.26 -7.55 -13.06
CA ALA A 119 5.31 -7.76 -14.03
C ALA A 119 5.17 -6.83 -15.24
N GLY A 120 6.30 -6.55 -15.88
CA GLY A 120 6.38 -5.53 -16.92
C GLY A 120 7.68 -5.51 -17.70
N ASP A 121 7.64 -4.85 -18.85
CA ASP A 121 8.80 -4.52 -19.66
C ASP A 121 9.77 -3.63 -18.86
N PRO A 122 11.01 -4.09 -18.60
CA PRO A 122 12.02 -3.33 -17.86
C PRO A 122 12.35 -1.97 -18.49
N ALA A 123 12.09 -1.78 -19.78
CA ALA A 123 12.31 -0.52 -20.48
C ALA A 123 11.15 0.50 -20.31
N ARG A 124 10.00 0.08 -19.78
CA ARG A 124 8.78 0.90 -19.64
C ARG A 124 8.29 0.87 -18.20
N GLY A 125 8.65 1.88 -17.41
CA GLY A 125 8.32 1.94 -15.98
C GLY A 125 6.81 1.93 -15.65
N TRP A 126 5.95 2.25 -16.62
CA TRP A 126 4.48 2.23 -16.51
C TRP A 126 3.85 0.93 -17.05
N ASP A 127 4.63 -0.01 -17.59
CA ASP A 127 4.11 -1.31 -18.02
C ASP A 127 3.95 -2.17 -16.76
N THR A 128 2.80 -2.05 -16.10
CA THR A 128 2.54 -2.68 -14.79
C THR A 128 1.24 -3.44 -14.86
N PHE A 129 1.34 -4.76 -15.00
CA PHE A 129 0.17 -5.64 -15.09
C PHE A 129 0.32 -6.90 -14.24
N ILE A 130 -0.79 -7.40 -13.72
CA ILE A 130 -0.80 -8.55 -12.82
C ILE A 130 -0.65 -9.82 -13.63
N HIS A 131 0.37 -10.59 -13.29
CA HIS A 131 0.60 -11.93 -13.80
C HIS A 131 0.33 -12.96 -12.72
N MET A 132 -0.15 -14.14 -13.13
CA MET A 132 -0.33 -15.27 -12.23
C MET A 132 0.80 -16.28 -12.44
N LEU A 133 1.51 -16.59 -11.35
CA LEU A 133 2.52 -17.63 -11.27
C LEU A 133 2.02 -18.76 -10.37
N TYR A 134 2.50 -19.98 -10.60
CA TYR A 134 2.07 -21.14 -9.82
C TYR A 134 3.14 -22.23 -9.78
N LYS A 135 3.09 -23.05 -8.74
CA LYS A 135 3.89 -24.29 -8.61
C LYS A 135 3.08 -25.36 -7.89
N LYS A 136 3.52 -26.62 -7.95
CA LYS A 136 2.88 -27.69 -7.17
C LYS A 136 3.18 -27.50 -5.67
N VAL A 137 2.20 -27.77 -4.83
CA VAL A 137 2.37 -27.75 -3.37
C VAL A 137 3.49 -28.70 -2.96
N GLY A 138 4.38 -28.23 -2.08
CA GLY A 138 5.53 -29.00 -1.58
C GLY A 138 6.77 -29.00 -2.48
N ASP A 139 6.69 -28.47 -3.70
CA ASP A 139 7.88 -28.22 -4.52
C ASP A 139 8.42 -26.83 -4.23
N ASN A 140 9.50 -26.73 -3.46
CA ASN A 140 10.10 -25.46 -3.08
C ASN A 140 11.16 -24.95 -4.05
N SER A 141 11.47 -25.70 -5.12
CA SER A 141 12.48 -25.26 -6.09
C SER A 141 12.04 -23.97 -6.79
N PHE A 142 12.96 -23.01 -6.92
CA PHE A 142 12.71 -21.82 -7.73
C PHE A 142 12.32 -22.14 -9.18
N ASP A 143 12.92 -23.19 -9.76
CA ASP A 143 12.67 -23.58 -11.15
C ASP A 143 11.29 -24.25 -11.34
N ALA A 144 10.54 -24.50 -10.26
CA ALA A 144 9.18 -25.03 -10.30
C ALA A 144 8.11 -23.97 -10.62
N TRP A 145 8.43 -22.68 -10.46
CA TRP A 145 7.52 -21.58 -10.79
C TRP A 145 7.23 -21.57 -12.30
N LYS A 146 5.94 -21.68 -12.63
CA LYS A 146 5.40 -21.48 -13.97
C LYS A 146 4.63 -20.17 -14.01
N SER A 147 4.51 -19.59 -15.20
CA SER A 147 3.67 -18.42 -15.47
C SER A 147 2.43 -18.83 -16.27
N ALA A 148 1.26 -18.41 -15.80
CA ALA A 148 0.00 -18.46 -16.54
C ALA A 148 -0.22 -17.20 -17.40
N GLY A 149 0.71 -16.25 -17.39
CA GLY A 149 0.61 -14.97 -18.09
C GLY A 149 -0.19 -13.92 -17.31
N ARG A 150 -0.63 -12.87 -18.03
CA ARG A 150 -1.50 -11.83 -17.48
C ARG A 150 -2.82 -12.42 -16.98
N VAL A 151 -3.29 -11.91 -15.85
CA VAL A 151 -4.62 -12.23 -15.32
C VAL A 151 -5.71 -11.65 -16.21
N PHE A 152 -5.56 -10.37 -16.59
CA PHE A 152 -6.56 -9.65 -17.36
C PHE A 152 -6.12 -9.48 -18.82
N LYS A 153 -7.09 -9.62 -19.73
CA LYS A 153 -6.95 -9.15 -21.12
C LYS A 153 -7.21 -7.65 -21.15
N ASP A 154 -6.60 -6.96 -22.11
CA ASP A 154 -6.82 -5.52 -22.28
C ASP A 154 -8.29 -5.13 -22.45
N THR A 155 -9.11 -6.04 -22.98
CA THR A 155 -10.54 -5.84 -23.20
C THR A 155 -11.40 -6.08 -21.96
N ASP A 156 -10.91 -6.80 -20.95
CA ASP A 156 -11.73 -7.22 -19.80
C ASP A 156 -12.23 -6.00 -19.00
N LYS A 157 -11.41 -4.96 -18.89
CA LYS A 157 -11.79 -3.69 -18.23
C LYS A 157 -13.02 -3.02 -18.86
N ASN A 158 -13.33 -3.31 -20.12
CA ASN A 158 -14.45 -2.69 -20.86
C ASN A 158 -15.74 -3.51 -20.80
N VAL A 159 -15.69 -4.73 -20.23
CA VAL A 159 -16.85 -5.62 -20.15
C VAL A 159 -17.84 -5.13 -19.07
N PRO A 160 -17.38 -4.78 -17.84
CA PRO A 160 -18.24 -4.13 -16.86
C PRO A 160 -18.65 -2.73 -17.32
N ASN A 161 -19.86 -2.31 -16.94
CA ASN A 161 -20.28 -0.91 -17.09
C ASN A 161 -19.77 -0.07 -15.90
N ASP A 162 -18.45 -0.10 -15.67
CA ASP A 162 -17.80 0.57 -14.55
C ASP A 162 -16.96 1.76 -15.06
N PRO A 163 -17.40 3.02 -14.83
CA PRO A 163 -16.75 4.19 -15.40
C PRO A 163 -15.34 4.45 -14.87
N ILE A 164 -14.98 3.88 -13.72
CA ILE A 164 -13.62 4.00 -13.17
C ILE A 164 -12.74 2.92 -13.78
N LEU A 165 -13.24 1.68 -13.84
CA LEU A 165 -12.49 0.55 -14.38
C LEU A 165 -12.11 0.71 -15.85
N ASN A 166 -13.03 1.26 -16.65
CA ASN A 166 -12.84 1.44 -18.09
C ASN A 166 -11.67 2.39 -18.44
N LEU A 167 -11.17 3.16 -17.46
CA LEU A 167 -10.06 4.11 -17.60
C LEU A 167 -8.73 3.59 -17.02
N GLN A 168 -8.66 2.32 -16.62
CA GLN A 168 -7.44 1.69 -16.13
C GLN A 168 -6.30 1.77 -17.15
N GLY A 169 -5.15 2.27 -16.69
CA GLY A 169 -3.88 2.24 -17.42
C GLY A 169 -2.90 1.18 -16.88
N GLU A 170 -2.94 0.93 -15.57
CA GLU A 170 -2.05 0.00 -14.87
C GLU A 170 -2.83 -0.83 -13.84
N GLU A 171 -2.35 -2.03 -13.55
CA GLU A 171 -2.86 -2.91 -12.51
C GLU A 171 -1.77 -3.02 -11.41
N TRP A 172 -1.99 -2.39 -10.27
CA TRP A 172 -1.07 -2.35 -9.13
C TRP A 172 -1.47 -3.38 -8.05
N SER A 173 -0.64 -3.48 -7.01
CA SER A 173 -0.64 -4.57 -6.02
C SER A 173 -1.96 -4.74 -5.26
N GLY A 174 -2.08 -5.87 -4.55
CA GLY A 174 -3.19 -6.15 -3.64
C GLY A 174 -3.06 -7.51 -2.94
N SER A 175 -4.14 -8.29 -2.95
CA SER A 175 -4.23 -9.60 -2.30
C SER A 175 -5.15 -10.54 -3.07
N ALA A 176 -5.08 -11.83 -2.79
CA ALA A 176 -5.98 -12.81 -3.37
C ALA A 176 -6.42 -13.81 -2.30
N THR A 177 -7.71 -14.16 -2.29
CA THR A 177 -8.26 -15.13 -1.37
C THR A 177 -8.90 -16.31 -2.09
N LEU A 178 -8.70 -17.53 -1.56
CA LEU A 178 -9.48 -18.69 -1.92
C LEU A 178 -10.76 -18.68 -1.09
N THR A 179 -11.89 -18.49 -1.77
CA THR A 179 -13.19 -18.40 -1.11
C THR A 179 -13.66 -19.77 -0.60
N SER A 180 -14.64 -19.78 0.30
CA SER A 180 -15.17 -21.03 0.88
C SER A 180 -15.86 -21.95 -0.15
N ASP A 181 -16.31 -21.40 -1.27
CA ASP A 181 -16.86 -22.13 -2.42
C ASP A 181 -15.80 -22.58 -3.44
N GLY A 182 -14.52 -22.27 -3.20
CA GLY A 182 -13.40 -22.74 -4.01
C GLY A 182 -13.01 -21.82 -5.17
N GLU A 183 -13.49 -20.57 -5.17
CA GLU A 183 -13.20 -19.58 -6.19
C GLU A 183 -11.98 -18.73 -5.83
N VAL A 184 -11.28 -18.25 -6.86
CA VAL A 184 -10.15 -17.34 -6.70
C VAL A 184 -10.66 -15.90 -6.78
N ARG A 185 -10.67 -15.21 -5.65
CA ARG A 185 -11.08 -13.81 -5.55
C ARG A 185 -9.85 -12.91 -5.43
N LEU A 186 -9.64 -12.07 -6.44
CA LEU A 186 -8.53 -11.11 -6.50
C LEU A 186 -9.01 -9.73 -6.05
N PHE A 187 -8.17 -9.05 -5.26
CA PHE A 187 -8.26 -7.63 -4.95
C PHE A 187 -6.96 -6.96 -5.37
N TYR A 188 -7.06 -5.82 -6.04
CA TYR A 188 -5.89 -5.11 -6.54
C TYR A 188 -6.19 -3.64 -6.74
N THR A 189 -5.18 -2.88 -7.15
CA THR A 189 -5.32 -1.45 -7.42
C THR A 189 -5.46 -1.17 -8.90
N ASN A 190 -6.61 -0.67 -9.31
CA ASN A 190 -6.77 -0.04 -10.61
C ASN A 190 -6.12 1.34 -10.56
N ARG A 191 -5.10 1.57 -11.38
CA ARG A 191 -4.48 2.89 -11.54
C ARG A 191 -4.77 3.46 -12.92
N HIS A 192 -5.30 4.68 -12.95
CA HIS A 192 -5.45 5.47 -14.17
C HIS A 192 -4.10 6.03 -14.65
N GLY A 193 -4.03 6.43 -15.92
CA GLY A 193 -2.86 7.13 -16.44
C GLY A 193 -2.53 8.43 -15.70
N TRP A 194 -1.34 8.95 -15.93
CA TRP A 194 -0.93 10.28 -15.50
C TRP A 194 -0.87 11.22 -16.69
N ASP A 195 -1.86 12.10 -16.81
CA ASP A 195 -1.94 13.15 -17.83
C ASP A 195 -2.75 14.35 -17.28
N PRO A 196 -2.13 15.20 -16.44
CA PRO A 196 -2.81 16.32 -15.79
C PRO A 196 -3.44 17.31 -16.76
N ALA A 197 -2.90 17.44 -17.99
CA ALA A 197 -3.45 18.34 -19.01
C ALA A 197 -4.86 17.92 -19.47
N HIS A 198 -5.19 16.64 -19.33
CA HIS A 198 -6.49 16.07 -19.66
C HIS A 198 -7.27 15.58 -18.43
N GLY A 199 -6.84 15.97 -17.22
CA GLY A 199 -7.52 15.66 -15.96
C GLY A 199 -7.26 14.27 -15.39
N PHE A 200 -6.19 13.59 -15.82
CA PHE A 200 -5.77 12.31 -15.28
C PHE A 200 -4.60 12.49 -14.31
N PHE A 201 -4.79 12.10 -13.05
CA PHE A 201 -3.81 12.33 -11.99
C PHE A 201 -3.32 11.03 -11.33
N GLY A 202 -3.31 9.92 -12.08
CA GLY A 202 -2.89 8.63 -11.52
C GLY A 202 -3.84 8.11 -10.44
N LYS A 203 -5.16 8.32 -10.60
CA LYS A 203 -6.19 7.87 -9.65
C LYS A 203 -6.00 6.40 -9.33
N GLN A 204 -5.93 6.07 -8.04
CA GLN A 204 -5.87 4.71 -7.53
C GLN A 204 -7.26 4.31 -7.00
N THR A 205 -7.68 3.08 -7.26
CA THR A 205 -9.02 2.59 -6.88
C THR A 205 -8.93 1.12 -6.50
N LEU A 206 -9.41 0.77 -5.31
CA LEU A 206 -9.50 -0.61 -4.86
C LEU A 206 -10.49 -1.34 -5.78
N THR A 207 -10.08 -2.46 -6.35
CA THR A 207 -10.81 -3.16 -7.41
C THR A 207 -10.78 -4.66 -7.15
N THR A 208 -11.83 -5.38 -7.55
CA THR A 208 -11.93 -6.84 -7.37
C THR A 208 -12.42 -7.54 -8.63
N ALA A 209 -12.01 -8.80 -8.79
CA ALA A 209 -12.52 -9.73 -9.80
C ALA A 209 -12.46 -11.17 -9.27
N GLN A 210 -13.35 -12.02 -9.76
CA GLN A 210 -13.22 -13.47 -9.67
C GLN A 210 -12.45 -14.00 -10.88
N LEU A 211 -11.50 -14.90 -10.64
CA LEU A 211 -10.69 -15.52 -11.69
C LEU A 211 -11.21 -16.92 -11.98
N ASN A 212 -11.55 -17.15 -13.25
CA ASN A 212 -11.96 -18.45 -13.74
C ASN A 212 -10.72 -19.20 -14.24
N LEU A 213 -10.33 -20.26 -13.52
CA LEU A 213 -9.13 -21.04 -13.82
C LEU A 213 -9.49 -22.45 -14.30
N SER A 214 -8.66 -23.00 -15.19
CA SER A 214 -8.72 -24.41 -15.57
C SER A 214 -7.36 -25.09 -15.49
N GLU A 215 -7.41 -26.41 -15.40
CA GLU A 215 -6.25 -27.31 -15.52
C GLU A 215 -6.35 -28.09 -16.84
N PRO A 216 -5.91 -27.52 -17.98
CA PRO A 216 -6.01 -28.18 -19.29
C PRO A 216 -5.22 -29.50 -19.39
N ASP A 217 -4.19 -29.66 -18.55
CA ASP A 217 -3.42 -30.89 -18.37
C ASP A 217 -2.88 -30.97 -16.93
N ALA A 218 -2.34 -32.11 -16.52
CA ALA A 218 -1.95 -32.40 -15.12
C ALA A 218 -0.92 -31.45 -14.49
N ASN A 219 -0.28 -30.57 -15.27
CA ASN A 219 0.81 -29.71 -14.83
C ASN A 219 0.63 -28.24 -15.21
N THR A 220 -0.52 -27.84 -15.75
CA THR A 220 -0.73 -26.48 -16.27
C THR A 220 -1.97 -25.87 -15.64
N LEU A 221 -1.82 -24.71 -15.00
CA LEU A 221 -2.93 -23.82 -14.67
C LEU A 221 -3.05 -22.72 -15.72
N LYS A 222 -4.28 -22.39 -16.08
CA LYS A 222 -4.61 -21.38 -17.08
C LYS A 222 -5.69 -20.43 -16.55
N VAL A 223 -5.53 -19.13 -16.82
CA VAL A 223 -6.58 -18.14 -16.65
C VAL A 223 -7.48 -18.16 -17.90
N ASP A 224 -8.74 -18.55 -17.76
CA ASP A 224 -9.70 -18.57 -18.88
C ASP A 224 -10.37 -17.20 -19.08
N GLY A 225 -10.61 -16.51 -17.97
CA GLY A 225 -11.16 -15.16 -17.94
C GLY A 225 -11.48 -14.73 -16.51
N VAL A 226 -12.17 -13.60 -16.42
CA VAL A 226 -12.61 -13.03 -15.15
C VAL A 226 -14.10 -12.73 -15.17
N GLU A 227 -14.71 -12.73 -14.00
CA GLU A 227 -16.09 -12.29 -13.79
C GLU A 227 -16.21 -11.50 -12.49
N ASP A 228 -17.41 -10.99 -12.20
CA ASP A 228 -17.67 -10.12 -11.06
C ASP A 228 -16.63 -8.98 -10.89
N TYR A 229 -16.23 -8.41 -12.02
CA TYR A 229 -15.14 -7.45 -12.14
C TYR A 229 -15.65 -6.02 -11.91
N LYS A 230 -15.21 -5.37 -10.83
CA LYS A 230 -15.75 -4.09 -10.38
C LYS A 230 -14.80 -3.30 -9.48
N SER A 231 -14.91 -1.98 -9.55
CA SER A 231 -14.34 -1.04 -8.60
C SER A 231 -15.09 -1.13 -7.26
N VAL A 232 -14.36 -1.03 -6.15
CA VAL A 232 -14.89 -1.13 -4.78
C VAL A 232 -14.86 0.22 -4.07
N PHE A 233 -13.71 0.92 -4.10
CA PHE A 233 -13.53 2.15 -3.33
C PHE A 233 -12.44 3.05 -3.90
N ASP A 234 -12.71 4.35 -3.99
CA ASP A 234 -11.84 5.37 -4.60
C ASP A 234 -11.57 6.60 -3.70
N GLY A 235 -11.83 6.47 -2.39
CA GLY A 235 -11.64 7.52 -1.39
C GLY A 235 -12.90 8.38 -1.19
N ASP A 236 -13.33 8.57 0.06
CA ASP A 236 -14.55 9.32 0.40
C ASP A 236 -14.30 10.80 0.71
N GLY A 237 -13.04 11.20 0.76
CA GLY A 237 -12.53 12.54 1.06
C GLY A 237 -12.61 12.95 2.53
N LYS A 238 -13.40 12.25 3.35
CA LYS A 238 -13.59 12.54 4.77
C LYS A 238 -12.74 11.67 5.66
N ILE A 239 -12.79 10.36 5.43
CA ILE A 239 -12.01 9.38 6.16
C ILE A 239 -10.71 9.08 5.41
N TYR A 240 -10.78 8.95 4.09
CA TYR A 240 -9.63 8.71 3.22
C TYR A 240 -9.58 9.76 2.11
N GLN A 241 -8.38 10.28 1.86
CA GLN A 241 -8.14 11.23 0.78
C GLN A 241 -8.56 10.62 -0.57
N ASN A 242 -9.13 11.43 -1.46
CA ASN A 242 -9.32 11.07 -2.87
C ASN A 242 -8.40 11.88 -3.78
N VAL A 243 -8.20 11.39 -5.00
CA VAL A 243 -7.26 11.99 -5.97
C VAL A 243 -7.48 13.48 -6.25
N ASN A 244 -8.74 13.95 -6.19
CA ASN A 244 -9.07 15.34 -6.47
C ASN A 244 -8.63 16.27 -5.33
N GLN A 245 -8.62 15.79 -4.09
CA GLN A 245 -8.13 16.58 -2.95
C GLN A 245 -6.61 16.79 -3.03
N SER A 246 -5.86 15.79 -3.49
CA SER A 246 -4.41 15.88 -3.62
C SER A 246 -4.01 16.75 -4.82
N PHE A 247 -4.61 16.51 -5.98
CA PHE A 247 -4.08 17.03 -7.26
C PHE A 247 -5.05 17.94 -8.03
N GLY A 248 -6.32 17.99 -7.66
CA GLY A 248 -7.34 18.79 -8.37
C GLY A 248 -7.10 20.30 -8.29
N GLY A 249 -6.29 20.76 -7.33
CA GLY A 249 -5.86 22.16 -7.20
C GLY A 249 -4.67 22.56 -8.09
N GLY A 250 -4.05 21.61 -8.80
CA GLY A 250 -2.89 21.86 -9.66
C GLY A 250 -1.53 21.88 -8.96
N ASP A 251 -1.49 21.55 -7.66
CA ASP A 251 -0.25 21.23 -6.94
C ASP A 251 -0.06 19.71 -6.95
N TYR A 252 1.13 19.26 -7.37
CA TYR A 252 1.48 17.84 -7.49
C TYR A 252 2.66 17.46 -6.58
N SER A 253 2.93 18.27 -5.54
CA SER A 253 3.98 17.99 -4.56
C SER A 253 3.59 16.93 -3.52
N ASP A 254 2.29 16.64 -3.40
CA ASP A 254 1.69 15.64 -2.52
C ASP A 254 1.87 14.21 -3.05
N ASN A 255 1.69 13.19 -2.18
CA ASN A 255 1.72 11.79 -2.59
C ASN A 255 0.39 11.09 -2.29
N HIS A 256 -0.53 11.12 -3.25
CA HIS A 256 -1.80 10.39 -3.16
C HIS A 256 -1.61 8.87 -3.23
N THR A 257 -2.15 8.17 -2.25
CA THR A 257 -2.16 6.71 -2.17
C THR A 257 -3.57 6.19 -1.86
N LEU A 258 -3.98 5.13 -2.56
CA LEU A 258 -5.18 4.34 -2.26
C LEU A 258 -5.04 2.95 -2.89
N ARG A 259 -4.16 2.14 -2.32
CA ARG A 259 -3.67 0.91 -2.97
C ARG A 259 -3.42 -0.24 -2.01
N ASP A 260 -2.95 -1.35 -2.56
CA ASP A 260 -2.52 -2.53 -1.83
C ASP A 260 -3.63 -3.13 -0.93
N PRO A 261 -4.85 -3.37 -1.45
CA PRO A 261 -5.93 -3.95 -0.65
C PRO A 261 -5.61 -5.38 -0.22
N HIS A 262 -5.50 -5.56 1.09
CA HIS A 262 -5.33 -6.84 1.77
C HIS A 262 -6.66 -7.35 2.32
N TYR A 263 -7.13 -8.47 1.78
CA TYR A 263 -8.34 -9.14 2.23
C TYR A 263 -8.12 -9.87 3.55
N VAL A 264 -9.07 -9.73 4.46
CA VAL A 264 -9.09 -10.47 5.73
C VAL A 264 -10.51 -10.64 6.24
N GLU A 265 -10.75 -11.72 6.99
CA GLU A 265 -12.02 -11.94 7.67
C GLU A 265 -11.88 -11.96 9.20
N ASP A 266 -12.89 -11.45 9.89
CA ASP A 266 -13.05 -11.62 11.34
C ASP A 266 -14.50 -11.96 11.66
N ASN A 267 -14.74 -13.10 12.31
CA ASN A 267 -16.07 -13.59 12.67
C ASN A 267 -17.07 -13.61 11.50
N GLY A 268 -16.61 -14.00 10.31
CA GLY A 268 -17.41 -14.09 9.07
C GLY A 268 -17.70 -12.73 8.41
N ARG A 269 -17.14 -11.63 8.91
CA ARG A 269 -17.19 -10.32 8.25
C ARG A 269 -15.93 -10.15 7.40
N LYS A 270 -16.10 -9.57 6.21
CA LYS A 270 -15.08 -9.43 5.18
C LYS A 270 -14.56 -8.00 5.15
N TYR A 271 -13.25 -7.82 5.08
CA TYR A 271 -12.61 -6.51 5.11
C TYR A 271 -11.53 -6.40 4.05
N LEU A 272 -11.28 -5.16 3.61
CA LEU A 272 -10.02 -4.79 2.97
C LEU A 272 -9.27 -3.83 3.89
N VAL A 273 -8.01 -4.13 4.17
CA VAL A 273 -7.04 -3.21 4.78
C VAL A 273 -6.08 -2.75 3.69
N PHE A 274 -5.80 -1.45 3.59
CA PHE A 274 -5.15 -0.89 2.40
C PHE A 274 -4.29 0.32 2.74
N GLU A 275 -3.30 0.61 1.90
CA GLU A 275 -2.56 1.87 1.96
C GLU A 275 -3.46 3.03 1.49
N ALA A 276 -3.44 4.13 2.24
CA ALA A 276 -4.20 5.34 1.96
C ALA A 276 -3.50 6.60 2.53
N ASN A 277 -4.15 7.74 2.40
CA ASN A 277 -3.87 8.96 3.17
C ASN A 277 -5.11 9.35 3.99
N THR A 278 -4.92 10.01 5.14
CA THR A 278 -6.05 10.47 5.97
C THR A 278 -6.93 11.48 5.23
N GLY A 279 -8.24 11.43 5.46
CA GLY A 279 -9.19 12.42 4.97
C GLY A 279 -9.42 13.59 5.94
N THR A 280 -10.31 14.51 5.57
CA THR A 280 -10.50 15.79 6.28
C THR A 280 -11.00 15.67 7.72
N GLU A 281 -11.63 14.54 8.10
CA GLU A 281 -12.27 14.34 9.41
C GLU A 281 -11.43 13.46 10.37
N VAL A 282 -10.29 12.92 9.92
CA VAL A 282 -9.44 11.98 10.69
C VAL A 282 -7.96 12.37 10.65
N GLY A 283 -7.67 13.67 10.84
CA GLY A 283 -6.31 14.18 10.93
C GLY A 283 -5.64 14.40 9.57
N TYR A 284 -6.19 15.33 8.79
CA TYR A 284 -5.69 15.69 7.46
C TYR A 284 -4.29 16.31 7.47
N GLN A 285 -3.62 16.29 6.31
CA GLN A 285 -2.37 17.01 6.09
C GLN A 285 -2.55 18.55 6.21
N GLY A 286 -1.44 19.26 6.39
CA GLY A 286 -1.37 20.71 6.46
C GLY A 286 -0.58 21.21 7.66
N ASP A 287 -0.28 22.51 7.69
CA ASP A 287 0.56 23.12 8.74
C ASP A 287 -0.06 23.03 10.16
N ASP A 288 -1.37 22.85 10.28
CA ASP A 288 -2.01 22.62 11.58
C ASP A 288 -1.66 21.24 12.18
N SER A 289 -1.19 20.29 11.37
CA SER A 289 -0.80 18.96 11.85
C SER A 289 0.40 19.00 12.81
N PHE A 290 1.32 19.97 12.68
CA PHE A 290 2.48 20.16 13.55
C PHE A 290 2.11 20.43 15.01
N PHE A 291 0.88 20.86 15.26
CA PHE A 291 0.41 21.28 16.58
C PHE A 291 -0.34 20.17 17.31
N ASN A 292 -0.53 18.99 16.70
CA ASN A 292 -1.14 17.83 17.34
C ASN A 292 -0.10 17.01 18.11
N LYS A 293 -0.19 16.96 19.43
CA LYS A 293 0.73 16.21 20.29
C LYS A 293 0.72 14.69 20.02
N VAL A 294 -0.38 14.14 19.48
CA VAL A 294 -0.50 12.69 19.24
C VAL A 294 0.52 12.19 18.23
N TYR A 295 0.78 12.93 17.16
CA TYR A 295 1.72 12.55 16.10
C TYR A 295 3.18 12.49 16.58
N TYR A 296 3.49 13.18 17.68
CA TYR A 296 4.81 13.18 18.28
C TYR A 296 4.98 12.04 19.27
N GLY A 297 3.95 11.74 20.08
CA GLY A 297 4.09 10.80 21.20
C GLY A 297 5.03 11.34 22.29
N GLY A 298 5.58 10.46 23.11
CA GLY A 298 6.56 10.83 24.14
C GLY A 298 6.04 11.80 25.20
N SER A 299 6.92 12.65 25.72
CA SER A 299 6.61 13.66 26.75
C SER A 299 6.30 15.04 26.15
N ASN A 300 5.66 15.94 26.92
CA ASN A 300 5.46 17.33 26.47
C ASN A 300 6.77 18.03 26.10
N LYS A 301 7.86 17.78 26.84
CA LYS A 301 9.18 18.34 26.53
C LYS A 301 9.73 17.80 25.20
N PHE A 302 9.50 16.51 24.91
CA PHE A 302 9.86 15.93 23.63
C PHE A 302 9.07 16.60 22.50
N PHE A 303 7.75 16.73 22.64
CA PHE A 303 6.88 17.39 21.66
C PHE A 303 7.37 18.81 21.32
N GLU A 304 7.63 19.66 22.33
CA GLU A 304 8.07 21.04 22.08
C GLU A 304 9.38 21.08 21.30
N ASN A 305 10.38 20.32 21.75
CA ASN A 305 11.68 20.26 21.09
C ASN A 305 11.60 19.72 19.65
N GLU A 306 10.87 18.63 19.46
CA GLU A 306 10.75 17.96 18.17
C GLU A 306 9.94 18.79 17.17
N LYS A 307 8.85 19.43 17.64
CA LYS A 307 8.06 20.36 16.83
C LYS A 307 8.89 21.55 16.37
N ASP A 308 9.57 22.22 17.30
CA ASP A 308 10.36 23.42 16.99
C ASP A 308 11.48 23.11 16.01
N LYS A 309 12.15 21.96 16.19
CA LYS A 309 13.15 21.47 15.23
C LYS A 309 12.53 21.21 13.85
N LEU A 310 11.39 20.53 13.78
CA LEU A 310 10.76 20.16 12.51
C LEU A 310 10.26 21.39 11.75
N LEU A 311 9.70 22.39 12.44
CA LEU A 311 9.18 23.63 11.86
C LEU A 311 10.24 24.48 11.16
N VAL A 312 11.50 24.42 11.59
CA VAL A 312 12.62 25.13 10.94
C VAL A 312 13.47 24.23 10.04
N SER A 313 13.11 22.95 9.94
CA SER A 313 13.86 21.97 9.15
C SER A 313 13.60 22.12 7.65
N PRO A 314 14.54 21.70 6.78
CA PRO A 314 14.29 21.60 5.34
C PRO A 314 13.18 20.60 4.99
N LYS A 315 12.79 19.72 5.92
CA LYS A 315 11.71 18.74 5.73
C LYS A 315 10.33 19.26 6.14
N LYS A 316 10.18 20.53 6.57
CA LYS A 316 8.86 21.09 6.95
C LYS A 316 7.80 20.86 5.87
N SER A 317 8.08 21.19 4.61
CA SER A 317 7.10 21.04 3.53
C SER A 317 6.66 19.58 3.37
N LEU A 318 7.61 18.64 3.38
CA LEU A 318 7.33 17.20 3.29
C LEU A 318 6.53 16.72 4.51
N ALA A 319 6.89 17.16 5.72
CA ALA A 319 6.16 16.80 6.94
C ALA A 319 4.73 17.35 6.95
N SER A 320 4.52 18.56 6.41
CA SER A 320 3.19 19.14 6.29
C SER A 320 2.27 18.35 5.37
N LEU A 321 2.82 17.68 4.35
CA LEU A 321 2.05 16.86 3.41
C LEU A 321 1.83 15.45 3.95
N ALA A 322 2.84 14.89 4.65
CA ALA A 322 2.81 13.54 5.19
C ALA A 322 1.60 13.22 6.07
N ASN A 323 0.68 12.40 5.53
CA ASN A 323 -0.51 11.90 6.21
C ASN A 323 -0.91 10.48 5.77
N GLY A 324 0.06 9.63 5.45
CA GLY A 324 -0.17 8.22 5.12
C GLY A 324 -0.97 7.47 6.19
N ALA A 325 -1.71 6.45 5.79
CA ALA A 325 -2.63 5.69 6.64
C ALA A 325 -2.78 4.24 6.15
N LEU A 326 -3.00 3.31 7.09
CA LEU A 326 -3.53 1.99 6.75
C LEU A 326 -5.02 2.00 7.03
N GLY A 327 -5.81 2.06 5.96
CA GLY A 327 -7.25 2.09 5.98
C GLY A 327 -7.90 0.73 6.20
N ILE A 328 -9.18 0.74 6.53
CA ILE A 328 -10.03 -0.45 6.54
C ILE A 328 -11.44 -0.11 6.05
N ILE A 329 -12.01 -0.99 5.23
CA ILE A 329 -13.41 -0.99 4.83
C ILE A 329 -14.01 -2.38 5.04
N GLU A 330 -15.30 -2.43 5.38
CA GLU A 330 -16.06 -3.69 5.38
C GLU A 330 -16.70 -3.91 4.00
N LEU A 331 -16.70 -5.16 3.56
CA LEU A 331 -17.35 -5.62 2.33
C LEU A 331 -18.67 -6.34 2.63
N ASN A 332 -19.58 -6.31 1.66
CA ASN A 332 -20.71 -7.23 1.59
C ASN A 332 -20.23 -8.62 1.16
N ASP A 333 -21.12 -9.62 1.23
CA ASP A 333 -20.78 -10.97 0.80
C ASP A 333 -20.47 -11.09 -0.69
N ASP A 334 -21.01 -10.17 -1.49
CA ASP A 334 -20.72 -10.03 -2.92
C ASP A 334 -19.50 -9.14 -3.19
N TYR A 335 -18.70 -8.82 -2.18
CA TYR A 335 -17.47 -8.01 -2.28
C TYR A 335 -17.67 -6.54 -2.70
N THR A 336 -18.91 -6.03 -2.66
CA THR A 336 -19.15 -4.58 -2.78
C THR A 336 -18.86 -3.87 -1.45
N LEU A 337 -18.58 -2.56 -1.50
CA LEU A 337 -18.38 -1.76 -0.29
C LEU A 337 -19.64 -1.79 0.59
N LYS A 338 -19.47 -2.17 1.86
CA LYS A 338 -20.53 -2.12 2.88
C LYS A 338 -20.39 -0.91 3.78
N THR A 339 -19.20 -0.64 4.30
CA THR A 339 -18.97 0.47 5.24
C THR A 339 -17.53 0.95 5.18
N VAL A 340 -17.37 2.27 5.07
CA VAL A 340 -16.08 2.94 5.27
C VAL A 340 -15.83 3.05 6.77
N MET A 341 -14.68 2.57 7.23
CA MET A 341 -14.29 2.58 8.65
C MET A 341 -13.09 3.50 8.86
N LYS A 342 -12.85 3.92 10.11
CA LYS A 342 -11.68 4.75 10.44
C LYS A 342 -10.37 3.98 10.18
N PRO A 343 -9.27 4.66 9.83
CA PRO A 343 -7.98 4.02 9.64
C PRO A 343 -7.55 3.21 10.86
N LEU A 344 -6.80 2.13 10.64
CA LEU A 344 -6.20 1.36 11.72
C LEU A 344 -5.03 2.13 12.35
N ILE A 345 -4.23 2.79 11.51
CA ILE A 345 -3.07 3.59 11.93
C ILE A 345 -2.77 4.70 10.90
N ALA A 346 -2.22 5.82 11.35
CA ALA A 346 -1.75 6.91 10.49
C ALA A 346 -0.29 7.32 10.79
N SER A 347 0.40 7.90 9.80
CA SER A 347 1.81 8.30 9.83
C SER A 347 2.00 9.81 9.69
N ASN A 348 1.05 10.60 10.21
CA ASN A 348 1.09 12.06 10.15
C ASN A 348 2.43 12.63 10.59
N LEU A 349 2.95 13.60 9.83
CA LEU A 349 4.28 14.21 9.99
C LEU A 349 5.46 13.23 9.85
N VAL A 350 5.28 11.92 9.73
CA VAL A 350 6.36 10.94 9.59
C VAL A 350 6.65 10.72 8.10
N THR A 351 5.66 10.25 7.36
CA THR A 351 5.73 9.99 5.92
C THR A 351 4.34 9.93 5.31
N ASP A 352 4.30 10.10 3.99
CA ASP A 352 3.08 10.07 3.19
C ASP A 352 2.84 8.72 2.49
N GLU A 353 3.72 7.74 2.75
CA GLU A 353 3.72 6.46 2.04
C GLU A 353 4.04 5.31 3.00
N ILE A 354 3.02 4.49 3.28
CA ILE A 354 3.11 3.26 4.08
C ILE A 354 2.42 2.13 3.31
N GLU A 355 3.23 1.42 2.54
CA GLU A 355 2.84 0.51 1.46
C GLU A 355 2.59 -0.91 1.97
N ARG A 356 2.13 -1.79 1.07
CA ARG A 356 2.03 -3.25 1.28
C ARG A 356 1.32 -3.61 2.60
N ALA A 357 0.15 -2.99 2.82
CA ALA A 357 -0.67 -3.29 3.98
C ALA A 357 -0.88 -4.80 4.11
N ASN A 358 -0.68 -5.35 5.31
CA ASN A 358 -0.79 -6.78 5.57
C ASN A 358 -1.30 -7.00 6.99
N VAL A 359 -2.33 -7.82 7.17
CA VAL A 359 -2.90 -8.08 8.49
C VAL A 359 -3.39 -9.51 8.63
N PHE A 360 -3.05 -10.15 9.74
CA PHE A 360 -3.56 -11.49 10.04
C PHE A 360 -3.63 -11.72 11.55
N GLN A 361 -4.46 -12.69 11.92
CA GLN A 361 -4.52 -13.18 13.29
C GLN A 361 -3.50 -14.30 13.49
N LYS A 362 -2.77 -14.25 14.61
CA LYS A 362 -1.86 -15.33 15.03
C LYS A 362 -1.86 -15.43 16.55
N ASN A 363 -2.07 -16.65 17.07
CA ASN A 363 -2.10 -16.92 18.51
C ASN A 363 -3.04 -15.98 19.30
N GLY A 364 -4.21 -15.69 18.75
CA GLY A 364 -5.23 -14.83 19.38
C GLY A 364 -4.88 -13.33 19.41
N LYS A 365 -3.88 -12.89 18.65
CA LYS A 365 -3.52 -11.48 18.46
C LYS A 365 -3.56 -11.12 16.97
N TRP A 366 -3.85 -9.87 16.68
CA TRP A 366 -3.83 -9.31 15.33
C TRP A 366 -2.52 -8.60 15.09
N TYR A 367 -1.85 -8.93 13.99
CA TYR A 367 -0.58 -8.33 13.57
C TYR A 367 -0.80 -7.57 12.27
N LEU A 368 -0.46 -6.29 12.26
CA LEU A 368 -0.57 -5.38 11.12
C LEU A 368 0.83 -4.94 10.69
N PHE A 369 1.15 -5.06 9.40
CA PHE A 369 2.43 -4.68 8.83
C PHE A 369 2.27 -3.72 7.66
N THR A 370 3.35 -3.00 7.37
CA THR A 370 3.47 -2.11 6.22
C THR A 370 4.93 -1.89 5.90
N ASP A 371 5.25 -1.74 4.61
CA ASP A 371 6.57 -1.34 4.16
C ASP A 371 6.66 0.18 3.99
N SER A 372 7.83 0.76 4.23
CA SER A 372 8.03 2.18 3.95
C SER A 372 9.50 2.53 3.70
N ARG A 373 9.72 3.61 2.95
CA ARG A 373 11.04 4.09 2.54
C ARG A 373 11.50 5.24 3.41
N GLY A 374 12.67 5.11 4.03
CA GLY A 374 13.31 6.18 4.78
C GLY A 374 13.55 7.45 3.95
N SER A 375 13.73 7.32 2.63
CA SER A 375 13.85 8.44 1.69
C SER A 375 12.62 9.35 1.65
N LYS A 376 11.44 8.85 2.03
CA LYS A 376 10.17 9.59 2.10
C LYS A 376 9.78 9.97 3.54
N MET A 377 10.65 9.70 4.51
CA MET A 377 10.41 10.01 5.92
C MET A 377 11.04 11.33 6.37
N THR A 378 10.48 11.94 7.40
CA THR A 378 10.98 13.19 8.00
C THR A 378 11.64 13.01 9.38
N ILE A 379 12.11 11.80 9.65
CA ILE A 379 12.74 11.41 10.92
C ILE A 379 14.26 11.55 10.81
N ASP A 380 14.88 12.09 11.85
CA ASP A 380 16.34 12.21 11.93
C ASP A 380 16.99 10.85 12.16
N GLY A 381 18.16 10.63 11.57
CA GLY A 381 18.88 9.35 11.66
C GLY A 381 18.36 8.25 10.73
N ILE A 382 17.16 8.42 10.15
CA ILE A 382 16.66 7.58 9.06
C ILE A 382 17.17 8.14 7.72
N GLY A 383 17.97 7.35 7.02
CA GLY A 383 18.61 7.68 5.76
C GLY A 383 17.79 7.31 4.53
N ALA A 384 18.23 7.82 3.38
CA ALA A 384 17.54 7.62 2.11
C ALA A 384 17.67 6.19 1.54
N LYS A 385 18.62 5.40 2.04
CA LYS A 385 18.77 3.98 1.66
C LYS A 385 17.92 3.04 2.53
N ASP A 386 17.49 3.50 3.71
CA ASP A 386 16.74 2.65 4.61
C ASP A 386 15.37 2.31 4.02
N VAL A 387 15.04 1.04 4.07
CA VAL A 387 13.74 0.45 3.78
C VAL A 387 13.33 -0.35 5.00
N TYR A 388 12.07 -0.21 5.39
CA TYR A 388 11.54 -0.83 6.59
C TYR A 388 10.33 -1.69 6.27
N MET A 389 10.20 -2.80 6.99
CA MET A 389 8.89 -3.36 7.31
C MET A 389 8.59 -2.98 8.76
N LEU A 390 7.51 -2.23 8.95
CA LEU A 390 6.98 -1.85 10.25
C LEU A 390 5.86 -2.80 10.66
N GLY A 391 5.66 -2.98 11.97
CA GLY A 391 4.66 -3.91 12.49
C GLY A 391 4.04 -3.47 13.80
N TYR A 392 2.78 -3.84 13.98
CA TYR A 392 1.94 -3.44 15.09
C TYR A 392 1.07 -4.61 15.55
N ILE A 393 0.68 -4.60 16.83
CA ILE A 393 -0.11 -5.66 17.45
C ILE A 393 -1.37 -5.11 18.11
N SER A 394 -2.47 -5.86 18.03
CA SER A 394 -3.71 -5.60 18.74
C SER A 394 -4.40 -6.88 19.23
N ASP A 395 -5.36 -6.71 20.14
CA ASP A 395 -6.28 -7.77 20.57
C ASP A 395 -7.48 -7.90 19.61
N SER A 396 -7.64 -6.97 18.66
CA SER A 396 -8.76 -6.92 17.73
C SER A 396 -8.32 -6.40 16.37
N LEU A 397 -8.93 -6.87 15.28
CA LEU A 397 -8.62 -6.45 13.92
C LEU A 397 -8.68 -4.93 13.76
N THR A 398 -9.66 -4.29 14.40
CA THR A 398 -9.92 -2.85 14.33
C THR A 398 -9.15 -2.02 15.37
N GLY A 399 -8.13 -2.60 16.01
CA GLY A 399 -7.27 -1.91 16.96
C GLY A 399 -7.86 -1.73 18.37
N PRO A 400 -7.24 -0.89 19.20
CA PRO A 400 -6.07 -0.06 18.88
C PRO A 400 -4.81 -0.90 18.70
N TYR A 401 -3.97 -0.50 17.75
CA TYR A 401 -2.67 -1.12 17.47
C TYR A 401 -1.55 -0.45 18.27
N LYS A 402 -0.60 -1.25 18.76
CA LYS A 402 0.62 -0.80 19.44
C LYS A 402 1.86 -1.27 18.66
N PRO A 403 2.96 -0.51 18.67
CA PRO A 403 4.16 -0.88 17.91
C PRO A 403 4.77 -2.19 18.44
N LEU A 404 5.13 -3.10 17.53
CA LEU A 404 6.01 -4.22 17.85
C LEU A 404 7.40 -3.69 18.19
N ASN A 405 8.14 -4.41 19.04
CA ASN A 405 9.52 -4.06 19.40
C ASN A 405 9.68 -2.62 19.91
N ASP A 406 8.67 -2.07 20.59
CA ASP A 406 8.63 -0.75 21.21
C ASP A 406 8.70 0.47 20.25
N SER A 407 8.99 0.26 18.96
CA SER A 407 9.13 1.32 17.94
C SER A 407 8.30 1.07 16.68
N GLY A 408 7.89 -0.17 16.45
CA GLY A 408 7.27 -0.63 15.21
C GLY A 408 8.26 -1.30 14.26
N LEU A 409 9.57 -1.18 14.46
CA LEU A 409 10.57 -1.81 13.60
C LEU A 409 10.44 -3.35 13.64
N VAL A 410 10.30 -3.97 12.48
CA VAL A 410 10.35 -5.44 12.32
C VAL A 410 11.52 -5.84 11.42
N LEU A 411 11.67 -5.19 10.27
CA LEU A 411 12.78 -5.38 9.35
C LEU A 411 13.36 -4.04 8.91
N GLN A 412 14.68 -4.04 8.66
CA GLN A 412 15.40 -2.97 8.01
C GLN A 412 16.33 -3.56 6.94
N MET A 413 16.38 -2.88 5.79
CA MET A 413 17.24 -3.16 4.64
C MET A 413 17.84 -1.82 4.18
N ASP A 414 19.15 -1.73 3.99
CA ASP A 414 19.88 -0.49 3.64
C ASP A 414 20.89 -0.66 2.49
N LEU A 415 20.78 -1.76 1.74
CA LEU A 415 21.64 -1.99 0.59
C LEU A 415 21.53 -0.83 -0.41
N ASP A 416 22.60 -0.62 -1.17
CA ASP A 416 22.55 0.32 -2.27
C ASP A 416 21.43 -0.09 -3.24
N PRO A 417 20.57 0.83 -3.74
CA PRO A 417 19.53 0.48 -4.70
C PRO A 417 20.04 -0.18 -5.99
N ARG A 418 21.35 -0.11 -6.27
CA ARG A 418 22.02 -0.82 -7.38
C ARG A 418 22.60 -2.19 -6.97
N ASP A 419 22.50 -2.61 -5.72
CA ASP A 419 22.91 -3.97 -5.36
C ASP A 419 21.94 -4.98 -6.01
N VAL A 420 22.48 -6.04 -6.62
CA VAL A 420 21.66 -7.11 -7.21
C VAL A 420 20.80 -7.79 -6.13
N THR A 421 21.28 -7.84 -4.89
CA THR A 421 20.55 -8.40 -3.76
C THR A 421 19.65 -7.39 -3.03
N TRP A 422 19.55 -6.16 -3.53
CA TRP A 422 18.59 -5.18 -3.02
C TRP A 422 17.18 -5.76 -3.11
N SER A 423 16.41 -5.65 -2.03
CA SER A 423 15.07 -6.23 -1.93
C SER A 423 14.05 -5.25 -1.38
N TYR A 424 12.80 -5.40 -1.79
CA TYR A 424 11.71 -4.53 -1.37
C TYR A 424 10.39 -5.29 -1.37
N SER A 425 9.35 -4.66 -0.83
CA SER A 425 8.02 -5.25 -0.79
C SER A 425 7.98 -6.49 0.10
N HIS A 426 8.53 -6.36 1.31
CA HIS A 426 8.62 -7.42 2.30
C HIS A 426 7.22 -7.75 2.83
N PHE A 427 6.83 -9.02 2.74
CA PHE A 427 5.49 -9.45 3.06
C PHE A 427 5.51 -10.68 3.97
N ALA A 428 4.90 -10.55 5.15
CA ALA A 428 4.80 -11.61 6.13
C ALA A 428 3.63 -12.56 5.81
N ILE A 429 3.95 -13.82 5.51
CA ILE A 429 2.99 -14.89 5.28
C ILE A 429 2.85 -15.75 6.54
N PRO A 430 1.69 -15.75 7.21
CA PRO A 430 1.48 -16.58 8.39
C PRO A 430 1.57 -18.07 8.05
N GLN A 431 2.24 -18.81 8.92
CA GLN A 431 2.39 -20.26 8.82
C GLN A 431 1.48 -20.94 9.85
N ALA A 432 0.84 -22.05 9.45
CA ALA A 432 0.05 -22.89 10.34
C ALA A 432 0.91 -23.46 11.48
N ASP A 433 0.33 -23.52 12.69
CA ASP A 433 0.91 -24.17 13.89
C ASP A 433 2.36 -23.77 14.23
N SER A 434 2.73 -22.54 13.93
CA SER A 434 4.08 -22.02 14.17
C SER A 434 4.02 -20.61 14.73
N ASN A 435 5.04 -20.19 15.48
CA ASN A 435 5.24 -18.77 15.83
C ASN A 435 5.96 -18.00 14.72
N ASN A 436 6.34 -18.69 13.64
CA ASN A 436 7.05 -18.10 12.54
C ASN A 436 6.10 -17.61 11.45
N VAL A 437 6.61 -16.66 10.68
CA VAL A 437 6.09 -16.21 9.40
C VAL A 437 7.20 -16.32 8.37
N VAL A 438 6.83 -16.55 7.12
CA VAL A 438 7.75 -16.46 5.99
C VAL A 438 7.71 -15.03 5.47
N ILE A 439 8.87 -14.42 5.28
CA ILE A 439 9.00 -13.12 4.64
C ILE A 439 9.36 -13.34 3.18
N THR A 440 8.48 -12.92 2.29
CA THR A 440 8.75 -12.83 0.85
C THR A 440 9.09 -11.39 0.49
N SER A 441 9.85 -11.20 -0.57
CA SER A 441 10.12 -9.90 -1.19
C SER A 441 10.51 -10.11 -2.64
N TYR A 442 10.58 -9.04 -3.42
CA TYR A 442 11.29 -9.11 -4.70
C TYR A 442 12.75 -8.66 -4.50
N MET A 443 13.61 -9.12 -5.40
CA MET A 443 15.04 -8.83 -5.42
C MET A 443 15.44 -8.23 -6.76
N THR A 444 16.49 -7.40 -6.74
CA THR A 444 16.97 -6.57 -7.84
C THR A 444 15.96 -5.49 -8.22
N ASN A 445 16.40 -4.24 -8.21
CA ASN A 445 15.54 -3.11 -8.54
C ASN A 445 15.21 -3.07 -10.05
N ARG A 446 14.00 -2.62 -10.37
CA ARG A 446 13.41 -2.68 -11.73
C ARG A 446 14.23 -1.88 -12.74
N GLY A 447 14.35 -2.41 -13.95
CA GLY A 447 14.94 -1.73 -15.11
C GLY A 447 16.42 -1.39 -15.00
N LEU A 448 17.13 -1.86 -13.97
CA LEU A 448 18.54 -1.47 -13.75
C LEU A 448 19.54 -2.25 -14.59
N TYR A 449 19.31 -3.55 -14.79
CA TYR A 449 20.28 -4.45 -15.42
C TYR A 449 19.68 -5.19 -16.61
N PRO A 450 20.41 -5.32 -17.73
CA PRO A 450 19.96 -6.11 -18.87
C PRO A 450 19.80 -7.60 -18.56
N GLU A 451 20.69 -8.16 -17.74
CA GLU A 451 20.76 -9.61 -17.45
C GLU A 451 20.21 -10.01 -16.09
N HIS A 452 19.97 -9.04 -15.19
CA HIS A 452 19.32 -9.27 -13.90
C HIS A 452 17.98 -8.54 -13.89
N ARG A 453 16.90 -9.32 -13.86
CA ARG A 453 15.53 -8.81 -13.74
C ARG A 453 15.13 -8.71 -12.29
N SER A 454 14.13 -7.88 -12.00
CA SER A 454 13.39 -8.05 -10.76
C SER A 454 12.82 -9.47 -10.71
N THR A 455 13.06 -10.17 -9.61
CA THR A 455 12.75 -11.59 -9.43
C THR A 455 12.29 -11.82 -7.99
N PHE A 456 11.81 -13.02 -7.66
CA PHE A 456 11.56 -13.38 -6.26
C PHE A 456 12.87 -13.43 -5.48
N ALA A 457 12.92 -12.74 -4.33
CA ALA A 457 14.01 -12.88 -3.39
C ALA A 457 13.99 -14.28 -2.74
N PRO A 458 15.14 -14.81 -2.28
CA PRO A 458 15.16 -15.88 -1.30
C PRO A 458 14.31 -15.45 -0.10
N SER A 459 13.28 -16.23 0.20
CA SER A 459 12.43 -15.93 1.36
C SER A 459 13.19 -16.24 2.65
N PHE A 460 12.75 -15.73 3.79
CA PHE A 460 13.39 -16.04 5.08
C PHE A 460 12.37 -16.03 6.21
N VAL A 461 12.78 -16.42 7.40
CA VAL A 461 11.85 -16.63 8.50
C VAL A 461 11.98 -15.53 9.56
N VAL A 462 10.84 -14.99 9.99
CA VAL A 462 10.75 -14.12 11.17
C VAL A 462 9.93 -14.84 12.25
N ASN A 463 10.45 -14.86 13.47
CA ASN A 463 9.71 -15.31 14.63
C ASN A 463 8.86 -14.17 15.18
N ILE A 464 7.63 -14.47 15.59
CA ILE A 464 6.72 -13.54 16.24
C ILE A 464 6.26 -14.16 17.56
N LYS A 465 6.49 -13.45 18.66
CA LYS A 465 6.04 -13.88 20.00
C LYS A 465 5.56 -12.68 20.81
N GLY A 466 4.25 -12.60 21.02
CA GLY A 466 3.66 -11.45 21.69
C GLY A 466 3.96 -10.19 20.89
N ASP A 467 4.49 -9.17 21.55
CA ASP A 467 4.86 -7.87 20.98
C ASP A 467 6.30 -7.79 20.46
N LYS A 468 7.02 -8.91 20.37
CA LYS A 468 8.39 -8.98 19.87
C LYS A 468 8.50 -9.82 18.60
N THR A 469 9.43 -9.40 17.73
CA THR A 469 9.82 -10.16 16.53
C THR A 469 11.33 -10.24 16.42
N SER A 470 11.81 -11.28 15.74
CA SER A 470 13.24 -11.41 15.41
C SER A 470 13.41 -12.22 14.14
N VAL A 471 14.27 -11.78 13.24
CA VAL A 471 14.75 -12.59 12.11
C VAL A 471 15.39 -13.86 12.67
N VAL A 472 14.94 -15.02 12.17
CA VAL A 472 15.50 -16.30 12.57
C VAL A 472 16.85 -16.47 11.89
N LYS A 473 17.88 -16.73 12.69
CA LYS A 473 19.24 -16.91 12.17
C LYS A 473 19.30 -18.09 11.19
N ASP A 474 20.08 -17.93 10.12
CA ASP A 474 20.35 -18.96 9.10
C ASP A 474 19.06 -19.56 8.50
N SER A 475 18.04 -18.72 8.30
CA SER A 475 16.70 -19.14 7.87
C SER A 475 16.34 -18.75 6.43
N ILE A 476 17.34 -18.44 5.60
CA ILE A 476 17.14 -18.21 4.17
C ILE A 476 16.58 -19.49 3.53
N LEU A 477 15.51 -19.32 2.76
CA LEU A 477 14.77 -20.33 2.03
C LEU A 477 15.01 -20.15 0.52
N GLU A 478 14.36 -20.98 -0.31
CA GLU A 478 14.41 -20.83 -1.76
C GLU A 478 13.78 -19.51 -2.24
N GLN A 479 14.14 -19.08 -3.46
CA GLN A 479 13.56 -17.89 -4.09
C GLN A 479 12.03 -18.03 -4.24
N GLY A 480 11.30 -17.11 -3.61
CA GLY A 480 9.83 -17.09 -3.62
C GLY A 480 9.15 -18.21 -2.82
N GLN A 481 9.86 -18.92 -1.95
CA GLN A 481 9.24 -19.95 -1.11
C GLN A 481 8.21 -19.35 -0.15
N LEU A 482 6.98 -19.89 -0.13
CA LEU A 482 5.87 -19.32 0.63
C LEU A 482 5.64 -19.99 2.00
N THR A 483 6.08 -21.23 2.14
CA THR A 483 5.77 -22.11 3.27
C THR A 483 7.04 -22.77 3.82
N ILE A 484 7.10 -23.03 5.13
CA ILE A 484 8.28 -23.66 5.77
C ILE A 484 8.32 -25.19 5.53
N LYS A 485 7.16 -25.83 5.41
CA LYS A 485 6.99 -27.28 5.37
C LYS A 485 6.44 -27.76 4.04
#